data_AF-A0A523X3S4-F1
#
_entry.id   AF-A0A523X3S4-F1
#
_cell.length_a   1.000
_cell.length_b   1.000
_cell.length_c   1.000
_cell.angle_alpha   90.00
_cell.angle_beta   90.00
_cell.angle_gamma   90.00
#
_symmetry.space_group_name_H-M   'P 1'
#
loop_
_entity.id
_entity.type
_entity.pdbx_description
1 polymer ?
#
loop_
_entity_poly.entity_id
_entity_poly.type
_entity_poly.pdbx_seq_one_letter_code
_entity_poly.pdbx_strand_id
1 'polypeptide(L)'
;MNEVEELSKLDITTLPQLESFLFDDLQQKALKHLYLELGTGPVLYLLSPSYSVINPTPNETISDFLQKKENILNYMKEYLIQNLKVYSVLLDVNSYFVEQNNFLLLARLRERDSGGRRYEVKYYTHSPRELMTHYKDKIYIGRDFIDLFQFKRKYLGIKEMIVSLKDQYEILLDKAEEKLEKPFEYKSFFQEIKEYVNELSSESLLILQSLPPYLNYSKLKGEDLIDINAQYRSINHYLIELRDEVAEFDNLLRFKKEIGFVRYVTKYKKDLTNIISYFNIKINGYLSEKIYSYKPKH
;
A
#
# COMPACT_ATOMS: atom_id res chain seq x y z
N MET A 1 -8.35 -15.58 8.43
CA MET A 1 -8.24 -14.94 7.11
C MET A 1 -9.32 -15.57 6.26
N ASN A 2 -10.13 -14.77 5.56
CA ASN A 2 -11.36 -15.22 4.90
C ASN A 2 -11.49 -14.64 3.47
N GLU A 3 -10.38 -14.22 2.87
CA GLU A 3 -10.40 -13.54 1.57
C GLU A 3 -11.05 -14.42 0.48
N VAL A 4 -10.79 -15.73 0.47
CA VAL A 4 -11.39 -16.67 -0.49
C VAL A 4 -12.91 -16.75 -0.30
N GLU A 5 -13.38 -16.85 0.95
CA GLU A 5 -14.79 -16.94 1.30
C GLU A 5 -15.53 -15.65 0.94
N GLU A 6 -14.94 -14.50 1.20
CA GLU A 6 -15.55 -13.20 0.85
C GLU A 6 -15.56 -12.95 -0.66
N LEU A 7 -14.46 -13.24 -1.37
CA LEU A 7 -14.41 -13.12 -2.83
C LEU A 7 -15.36 -14.10 -3.54
N SER A 8 -15.61 -15.27 -2.94
CA SER A 8 -16.56 -16.25 -3.47
C SER A 8 -17.99 -15.73 -3.51
N LYS A 9 -18.34 -14.80 -2.63
CA LYS A 9 -19.68 -14.18 -2.57
C LYS A 9 -19.89 -13.13 -3.67
N LEU A 10 -18.82 -12.62 -4.27
CA LEU A 10 -18.91 -11.59 -5.29
C LEU A 10 -19.43 -12.16 -6.62
N ASP A 11 -20.25 -11.35 -7.28
CA ASP A 11 -20.68 -11.56 -8.65
C ASP A 11 -20.02 -10.49 -9.54
N ILE A 12 -19.38 -10.93 -10.62
CA ILE A 12 -18.66 -10.04 -11.55
C ILE A 12 -19.58 -8.98 -12.15
N THR A 13 -20.88 -9.29 -12.29
CA THR A 13 -21.88 -8.35 -12.83
C THR A 13 -22.20 -7.20 -11.88
N THR A 14 -21.87 -7.36 -10.59
CA THR A 14 -22.08 -6.34 -9.55
C THR A 14 -20.89 -5.40 -9.39
N LEU A 15 -19.73 -5.77 -9.94
CA LEU A 15 -18.51 -4.97 -9.84
C LEU A 15 -18.53 -3.82 -10.85
N PRO A 16 -18.02 -2.62 -10.49
CA PRO A 16 -17.91 -1.50 -11.41
C PRO A 16 -17.04 -1.87 -12.62
N GLN A 17 -17.39 -1.39 -13.80
CA GLN A 17 -16.57 -1.59 -14.99
C GLN A 17 -15.18 -0.97 -14.77
N LEU A 18 -14.14 -1.71 -15.19
CA LEU A 18 -12.77 -1.23 -15.16
C LEU A 18 -12.57 -0.09 -16.17
N GLU A 19 -11.81 0.93 -15.78
CA GLU A 19 -11.44 2.01 -16.70
C GLU A 19 -10.39 1.51 -17.70
N SER A 20 -10.50 1.94 -18.96
CA SER A 20 -9.51 1.57 -20.00
C SER A 20 -8.24 2.41 -19.86
N PHE A 21 -7.32 1.99 -19.00
CA PHE A 21 -6.01 2.64 -18.85
C PHE A 21 -4.98 2.11 -19.85
N LEU A 22 -4.24 3.02 -20.48
CA LEU A 22 -3.01 2.66 -21.20
C LEU A 22 -1.88 2.40 -20.20
N PHE A 23 -1.50 1.15 -19.98
CA PHE A 23 -0.36 0.78 -19.13
C PHE A 23 0.96 0.94 -19.88
N ASP A 24 2.01 1.42 -19.20
CA ASP A 24 3.36 1.37 -19.72
C ASP A 24 3.96 -0.04 -19.60
N ASP A 25 5.21 -0.22 -20.06
CA ASP A 25 5.91 -1.51 -20.05
C ASP A 25 6.03 -2.10 -18.62
N LEU A 26 6.31 -1.27 -17.61
CA LEU A 26 6.44 -1.72 -16.23
C LEU A 26 5.12 -2.28 -15.71
N GLN A 27 4.01 -1.56 -15.90
CA GLN A 27 2.71 -2.03 -15.40
C GLN A 27 2.17 -3.22 -16.20
N GLN A 28 2.37 -3.26 -17.53
CA GLN A 28 1.98 -4.41 -18.35
C GLN A 28 2.71 -5.69 -17.92
N LYS A 29 4.03 -5.60 -17.70
CA LYS A 29 4.82 -6.74 -17.23
C LYS A 29 4.46 -7.12 -15.79
N ALA A 30 4.28 -6.15 -14.89
CA ALA A 30 3.83 -6.42 -13.54
C ALA A 30 2.47 -7.14 -13.52
N LEU A 31 1.49 -6.72 -14.34
CA LEU A 31 0.20 -7.39 -14.48
C LEU A 31 0.33 -8.85 -14.96
N LYS A 32 1.17 -9.06 -15.98
CA LYS A 32 1.44 -10.40 -16.53
C LYS A 32 2.10 -11.32 -15.51
N HIS A 33 2.95 -10.76 -14.65
CA HIS A 33 3.71 -11.49 -13.64
C HIS A 33 3.18 -11.27 -12.20
N LEU A 34 1.91 -10.89 -12.07
CA LEU A 34 1.26 -10.68 -10.78
C LEU A 34 0.73 -12.00 -10.20
N TYR A 35 1.24 -12.35 -9.03
CA TYR A 35 0.83 -13.43 -8.16
C TYR A 35 -0.10 -12.88 -7.08
N LEU A 36 -1.07 -13.70 -6.65
CA LEU A 36 -1.98 -13.32 -5.58
C LEU A 36 -1.73 -14.19 -4.35
N GLU A 37 -1.80 -13.61 -3.17
CA GLU A 37 -1.72 -14.35 -1.91
C GLU A 37 -3.03 -14.12 -1.13
N LEU A 38 -3.83 -15.18 -1.01
CA LEU A 38 -5.21 -15.16 -0.47
C LEU A 38 -5.35 -16.13 0.71
N GLY A 39 -6.08 -15.74 1.75
CA GLY A 39 -6.31 -16.59 2.91
C GLY A 39 -7.66 -17.30 2.87
N THR A 40 -7.68 -18.51 3.43
CA THR A 40 -8.90 -19.23 3.85
C THR A 40 -8.60 -19.96 5.16
N GLY A 41 -9.40 -19.67 6.18
CA GLY A 41 -9.14 -20.09 7.56
C GLY A 41 -7.76 -19.63 8.08
N PRO A 42 -6.92 -20.55 8.58
CA PRO A 42 -5.57 -20.25 9.05
C PRO A 42 -4.50 -20.30 7.94
N VAL A 43 -4.87 -20.70 6.72
CA VAL A 43 -3.94 -20.99 5.63
C VAL A 43 -3.89 -19.82 4.65
N LEU A 44 -2.72 -19.57 4.10
CA LEU A 44 -2.46 -18.53 3.12
C LEU A 44 -1.93 -19.19 1.85
N TYR A 45 -2.65 -19.02 0.74
CA TYR A 45 -2.35 -19.65 -0.55
C TYR A 45 -1.71 -18.65 -1.49
N LEU A 46 -0.53 -19.02 -2.00
CA LEU A 46 0.12 -18.32 -3.08
C LEU A 46 -0.37 -18.85 -4.42
N LEU A 47 -0.91 -17.97 -5.25
CA LEU A 47 -1.44 -18.26 -6.58
C LEU A 47 -0.49 -17.73 -7.65
N SER A 48 -0.23 -18.54 -8.68
CA SER A 48 0.49 -18.14 -9.87
C SER A 48 -0.30 -17.08 -10.67
N PRO A 49 0.33 -16.43 -11.67
CA PRO A 49 -0.37 -15.52 -12.56
C PRO A 49 -1.50 -16.16 -13.36
N SER A 50 -1.47 -17.49 -13.52
CA SER A 50 -2.49 -18.33 -14.16
C SER A 50 -3.39 -19.06 -13.14
N TYR A 51 -3.45 -18.56 -11.90
CA TYR A 51 -4.33 -19.05 -10.84
C TYR A 51 -4.10 -20.50 -10.39
N SER A 52 -2.90 -21.04 -10.62
CA SER A 52 -2.50 -22.32 -10.03
C SER A 52 -1.98 -22.11 -8.62
N VAL A 53 -2.38 -22.97 -7.68
CA VAL A 53 -1.85 -22.91 -6.31
C VAL A 53 -0.40 -23.39 -6.31
N ILE A 54 0.47 -22.54 -5.77
CA ILE A 54 1.92 -22.77 -5.68
C ILE A 54 2.27 -23.38 -4.32
N ASN A 55 1.73 -22.81 -3.25
CA ASN A 55 1.99 -23.23 -1.88
C ASN A 55 0.89 -22.69 -0.95
N PRO A 56 0.37 -23.46 0.02
CA PRO A 56 0.55 -24.90 0.22
C PRO A 56 -0.31 -25.75 -0.73
N THR A 57 -0.33 -27.07 -0.53
CA THR A 57 -1.21 -27.99 -1.27
C THR A 57 -2.66 -27.49 -1.21
N PRO A 58 -3.36 -27.37 -2.36
CA PRO A 58 -4.72 -26.87 -2.41
C PRO A 58 -5.68 -27.79 -1.64
N ASN A 59 -6.62 -27.19 -0.92
CA ASN A 59 -7.80 -27.88 -0.39
C ASN A 59 -9.00 -27.75 -1.35
N GLU A 60 -10.12 -28.38 -1.01
CA GLU A 60 -11.35 -28.32 -1.82
C GLU A 60 -11.87 -26.88 -1.95
N THR A 61 -11.83 -26.08 -0.88
CA THR A 61 -12.32 -24.70 -0.86
C THR A 61 -11.60 -23.81 -1.87
N ILE A 62 -10.26 -23.81 -1.88
CA ILE A 62 -9.49 -23.00 -2.84
C ILE A 62 -9.66 -23.56 -4.26
N SER A 63 -9.72 -24.89 -4.41
CA SER A 63 -9.87 -25.51 -5.74
C SER A 63 -11.20 -25.13 -6.38
N ASP A 64 -12.30 -25.19 -5.62
CA ASP A 64 -13.65 -24.80 -6.07
C ASP A 64 -13.71 -23.30 -6.42
N PHE A 65 -13.11 -22.45 -5.57
CA PHE A 65 -13.02 -21.02 -5.81
C PHE A 65 -12.31 -20.70 -7.13
N LEU A 66 -11.13 -21.28 -7.36
CA LEU A 66 -10.33 -21.02 -8.57
C LEU A 66 -11.07 -21.46 -9.85
N GLN A 67 -11.81 -22.56 -9.80
CA GLN A 67 -12.61 -23.03 -10.94
C GLN A 67 -13.80 -22.13 -11.25
N LYS A 68 -14.44 -21.54 -10.24
CA LYS A 68 -15.69 -20.78 -10.39
C LYS A 68 -15.50 -19.27 -10.53
N LYS A 69 -14.38 -18.73 -10.04
CA LYS A 69 -14.20 -17.28 -9.84
C LYS A 69 -13.01 -16.71 -10.59
N GLU A 70 -12.55 -17.35 -11.66
CA GLU A 70 -11.49 -16.84 -12.52
C GLU A 70 -11.74 -15.41 -13.02
N ASN A 71 -12.98 -15.09 -13.42
CA ASN A 71 -13.35 -13.73 -13.85
C ASN A 71 -13.19 -12.67 -12.74
N ILE A 72 -13.46 -13.03 -11.49
CA ILE A 72 -13.23 -12.15 -10.34
C ILE A 72 -11.73 -11.94 -10.13
N LEU A 73 -10.93 -13.00 -10.27
CA LEU A 73 -9.48 -12.91 -10.14
C LEU A 73 -8.85 -12.08 -11.26
N ASN A 74 -9.35 -12.20 -12.49
CA ASN A 74 -8.93 -11.37 -13.63
C ASN A 74 -9.24 -9.90 -13.35
N TYR A 75 -10.48 -9.61 -12.94
CA TYR A 75 -10.90 -8.27 -12.52
C TYR A 75 -9.98 -7.72 -11.43
N MET A 76 -9.73 -8.48 -10.37
CA MET A 76 -8.89 -8.03 -9.26
C MET A 76 -7.47 -7.73 -9.70
N LYS A 77 -6.84 -8.60 -10.51
CA LYS A 77 -5.45 -8.35 -10.97
C LYS A 77 -5.34 -7.03 -11.72
N GLU A 78 -6.27 -6.77 -12.64
CA GLU A 78 -6.28 -5.52 -13.37
C GLU A 78 -6.60 -4.34 -12.45
N TYR A 79 -7.60 -4.47 -11.58
CA TYR A 79 -7.98 -3.44 -10.60
C TYR A 79 -6.81 -3.05 -9.69
N LEU A 80 -6.02 -4.01 -9.21
CA LEU A 80 -4.83 -3.76 -8.40
C LEU A 80 -3.79 -2.93 -9.17
N ILE A 81 -3.54 -3.24 -10.44
CA ILE A 81 -2.59 -2.51 -11.27
C ILE A 81 -3.11 -1.10 -11.59
N GLN A 82 -4.41 -0.93 -11.84
CA GLN A 82 -5.02 0.40 -12.00
C GLN A 82 -4.86 1.24 -10.74
N ASN A 83 -5.08 0.66 -9.56
CA ASN A 83 -4.88 1.34 -8.28
C ASN A 83 -3.41 1.72 -8.06
N LEU A 84 -2.47 0.80 -8.33
CA LEU A 84 -1.03 1.08 -8.25
C LEU A 84 -0.59 2.21 -9.19
N LYS A 85 -1.22 2.35 -10.35
CA LYS A 85 -0.94 3.42 -11.31
C LYS A 85 -1.48 4.78 -10.85
N VAL A 86 -2.70 4.82 -10.33
CA VAL A 86 -3.43 6.07 -10.06
C VAL A 86 -3.20 6.59 -8.65
N TYR A 87 -3.27 5.70 -7.65
CA TYR A 87 -3.29 6.05 -6.23
C TYR A 87 -2.04 5.58 -5.48
N SER A 88 -0.95 5.34 -6.22
CA SER A 88 0.30 4.88 -5.65
C SER A 88 1.50 5.29 -6.51
N VAL A 89 2.69 5.10 -5.94
CA VAL A 89 3.98 5.12 -6.65
C VAL A 89 4.79 3.87 -6.35
N LEU A 90 4.17 2.83 -5.74
CA LEU A 90 4.88 1.65 -5.26
C LEU A 90 5.64 0.92 -6.37
N LEU A 91 5.08 0.83 -7.58
CA LEU A 91 5.81 0.25 -8.71
C LEU A 91 6.93 1.16 -9.19
N ASP A 92 6.68 2.47 -9.31
CA ASP A 92 7.63 3.42 -9.86
C ASP A 92 8.90 3.51 -9.00
N VAL A 93 8.75 3.70 -7.68
CA VAL A 93 9.88 3.90 -6.76
C VAL A 93 10.58 2.60 -6.36
N ASN A 94 10.02 1.45 -6.74
CA ASN A 94 10.62 0.13 -6.50
C ASN A 94 10.91 -0.63 -7.80
N SER A 95 10.81 0.04 -8.95
CA SER A 95 11.00 -0.52 -10.29
C SER A 95 12.29 -1.33 -10.40
N TYR A 96 13.39 -0.79 -9.87
CA TYR A 96 14.67 -1.50 -9.82
C TYR A 96 14.57 -2.94 -9.26
N PHE A 97 13.92 -3.12 -8.11
CA PHE A 97 13.78 -4.45 -7.49
C PHE A 97 12.80 -5.33 -8.26
N VAL A 98 11.74 -4.73 -8.81
CA VAL A 98 10.72 -5.45 -9.57
C VAL A 98 11.31 -5.95 -10.89
N GLU A 99 12.05 -5.12 -11.61
CA GLU A 99 12.73 -5.44 -12.87
C GLU A 99 13.80 -6.53 -12.67
N GLN A 100 14.64 -6.42 -11.63
CA GLN A 100 15.63 -7.44 -11.30
C GLN A 100 15.02 -8.81 -10.99
N ASN A 101 13.78 -8.82 -10.51
CA ASN A 101 13.02 -10.03 -10.22
C ASN A 101 12.07 -10.44 -11.36
N ASN A 102 12.39 -10.06 -12.60
CA ASN A 102 11.60 -10.37 -13.80
C ASN A 102 10.14 -9.93 -13.69
N PHE A 103 9.92 -8.75 -13.13
CA PHE A 103 8.61 -8.14 -12.94
C PHE A 103 7.65 -8.93 -12.04
N LEU A 104 8.16 -9.90 -11.28
CA LEU A 104 7.36 -10.67 -10.35
C LEU A 104 6.84 -9.76 -9.24
N LEU A 105 5.52 -9.61 -9.18
CA LEU A 105 4.82 -8.88 -8.14
C LEU A 105 3.89 -9.83 -7.39
N LEU A 106 3.92 -9.77 -6.07
CA LEU A 106 3.06 -10.53 -5.18
C LEU A 106 2.12 -9.56 -4.48
N ALA A 107 0.82 -9.71 -4.69
CA ALA A 107 -0.19 -8.96 -3.95
C ALA A 107 -0.83 -9.87 -2.89
N ARG A 108 -0.51 -9.61 -1.62
CA ARG A 108 -1.16 -10.27 -0.48
C ARG A 108 -2.36 -9.45 -0.05
N LEU A 109 -3.55 -10.02 -0.21
CA LEU A 109 -4.79 -9.38 0.19
C LEU A 109 -5.06 -9.68 1.67
N ARG A 110 -5.62 -8.68 2.34
CA ARG A 110 -6.18 -8.81 3.69
C ARG A 110 -7.52 -8.11 3.72
N GLU A 111 -8.57 -8.88 3.96
CA GLU A 111 -9.93 -8.35 4.08
C GLU A 111 -10.06 -7.46 5.34
N ARG A 112 -10.85 -6.39 5.25
CA ARG A 112 -11.02 -5.38 6.32
C ARG A 112 -12.43 -5.38 6.95
N ASP A 113 -12.94 -6.56 7.26
CA ASP A 113 -14.25 -6.81 7.89
C ASP A 113 -15.40 -6.09 7.17
N SER A 114 -15.36 -6.14 5.85
CA SER A 114 -16.20 -5.37 4.93
C SER A 114 -17.08 -6.22 4.03
N GLY A 115 -17.10 -7.54 4.25
CA GLY A 115 -17.83 -8.50 3.41
C GLY A 115 -17.23 -8.64 2.02
N GLY A 116 -15.90 -8.52 1.91
CA GLY A 116 -15.19 -8.67 0.63
C GLY A 116 -15.15 -7.43 -0.25
N ARG A 117 -15.51 -6.26 0.30
CA ARG A 117 -15.51 -4.98 -0.43
C ARG A 117 -14.16 -4.28 -0.38
N ARG A 118 -13.54 -4.21 0.79
CA ARG A 118 -12.34 -3.41 1.09
C ARG A 118 -11.18 -4.30 1.52
N TYR A 119 -10.01 -4.02 0.96
CA TYR A 119 -8.80 -4.77 1.25
C TYR A 119 -7.63 -3.84 1.58
N GLU A 120 -6.84 -4.26 2.55
CA GLU A 120 -5.43 -3.89 2.62
C GLU A 120 -4.64 -4.83 1.70
N VAL A 121 -3.75 -4.29 0.87
CA VAL A 121 -2.92 -5.08 -0.03
C VAL A 121 -1.46 -4.81 0.28
N LYS A 122 -0.71 -5.86 0.61
CA LYS A 122 0.74 -5.79 0.79
C LYS A 122 1.42 -6.33 -0.46
N TYR A 123 2.30 -5.52 -1.02
CA TYR A 123 3.05 -5.84 -2.21
C TYR A 123 4.45 -6.32 -1.87
N TYR A 124 4.89 -7.36 -2.58
CA TYR A 124 6.23 -7.89 -2.49
C TYR A 124 6.77 -8.21 -3.89
N THR A 125 8.09 -8.32 -4.00
CA THR A 125 8.76 -8.93 -5.15
C THR A 125 9.72 -10.01 -4.66
N HIS A 126 10.05 -10.96 -5.53
CA HIS A 126 10.92 -12.09 -5.18
C HIS A 126 11.59 -12.62 -6.44
N SER A 127 12.82 -13.11 -6.31
CA SER A 127 13.48 -13.91 -7.35
C SER A 127 12.59 -15.08 -7.77
N PRO A 128 12.20 -15.21 -9.05
CA PRO A 128 11.35 -16.31 -9.50
C PRO A 128 11.97 -17.70 -9.26
N ARG A 129 13.31 -17.79 -9.28
CA ARG A 129 14.05 -19.04 -9.08
C ARG A 129 13.95 -19.57 -7.66
N GLU A 130 13.75 -18.68 -6.70
CA GLU A 130 13.81 -18.96 -5.27
C GLU A 130 12.43 -18.89 -4.60
N LEU A 131 11.38 -18.55 -5.35
CA LEU A 131 10.02 -18.39 -4.81
C LEU A 131 9.55 -19.64 -4.05
N MET A 132 9.95 -20.83 -4.50
CA MET A 132 9.58 -22.12 -3.88
C MET A 132 10.46 -22.51 -2.71
N THR A 133 11.73 -22.14 -2.72
CA THR A 133 12.74 -22.62 -1.76
C THR A 133 12.98 -21.62 -0.63
N HIS A 134 12.86 -20.31 -0.92
CA HIS A 134 13.20 -19.22 -0.02
C HIS A 134 12.08 -18.16 0.07
N TYR A 135 10.82 -18.56 -0.03
CA TYR A 135 9.63 -17.67 -0.01
C TYR A 135 9.61 -16.56 1.08
N LYS A 136 10.31 -16.78 2.20
CA LYS A 136 10.40 -15.81 3.31
C LYS A 136 11.30 -14.61 2.97
N ASP A 137 12.14 -14.73 1.96
CA ASP A 137 13.14 -13.72 1.57
C ASP A 137 12.58 -12.70 0.56
N LYS A 138 11.27 -12.73 0.29
CA LYS A 138 10.58 -11.71 -0.50
C LYS A 138 10.88 -10.31 0.02
N ILE A 139 11.12 -9.42 -0.93
CA ILE A 139 11.35 -8.01 -0.69
C ILE A 139 10.00 -7.32 -0.56
N TYR A 140 9.77 -6.67 0.57
CA TYR A 140 8.58 -5.85 0.78
C TYR A 140 8.66 -4.57 -0.04
N ILE A 141 7.65 -4.33 -0.86
CA ILE A 141 7.54 -3.15 -1.72
C ILE A 141 6.76 -2.05 -1.03
N GLY A 142 5.63 -2.39 -0.42
CA GLY A 142 4.79 -1.46 0.34
C GLY A 142 3.35 -1.94 0.47
N ARG A 143 2.46 -1.04 0.90
CA ARG A 143 1.05 -1.31 1.15
C ARG A 143 0.14 -0.32 0.44
N ASP A 144 -1.01 -0.80 -0.02
CA ASP A 144 -2.09 0.02 -0.54
C ASP A 144 -3.46 -0.43 0.01
N PHE A 145 -4.49 0.36 -0.24
CA PHE A 145 -5.87 0.11 0.19
C PHE A 145 -6.82 0.22 -0.99
N ILE A 146 -7.71 -0.75 -1.16
CA ILE A 146 -8.67 -0.75 -2.26
C ILE A 146 -10.09 -0.96 -1.75
N ASP A 147 -11.05 -0.39 -2.47
CA ASP A 147 -12.48 -0.68 -2.37
C ASP A 147 -12.94 -1.18 -3.74
N LEU A 148 -13.29 -2.45 -3.87
CA LEU A 148 -13.68 -3.07 -5.14
C LEU A 148 -14.92 -2.43 -5.79
N PHE A 149 -15.72 -1.70 -5.02
CA PHE A 149 -16.93 -1.04 -5.50
C PHE A 149 -16.76 0.47 -5.70
N GLN A 150 -15.59 1.01 -5.33
CA GLN A 150 -15.32 2.44 -5.44
C GLN A 150 -13.85 2.70 -5.80
N PHE A 151 -13.58 2.85 -7.11
CA PHE A 151 -12.25 3.19 -7.60
C PHE A 151 -11.80 4.58 -7.15
N LYS A 152 -12.68 5.57 -7.27
CA LYS A 152 -12.33 6.96 -6.92
C LYS A 152 -12.22 7.14 -5.41
N ARG A 153 -11.00 7.38 -4.92
CA ARG A 153 -10.71 7.56 -3.50
C ARG A 153 -10.94 8.99 -3.04
N LYS A 154 -11.62 9.15 -1.89
CA LYS A 154 -11.70 10.45 -1.21
C LYS A 154 -10.31 10.89 -0.77
N TYR A 155 -10.00 12.17 -0.93
CA TYR A 155 -8.72 12.74 -0.55
C TYR A 155 -7.52 11.97 -1.12
N LEU A 156 -7.67 11.43 -2.33
CA LEU A 156 -6.64 10.64 -3.02
C LEU A 156 -6.17 9.40 -2.22
N GLY A 157 -6.97 8.91 -1.27
CA GLY A 157 -6.65 7.75 -0.42
C GLY A 157 -5.80 8.05 0.82
N ILE A 158 -5.39 9.30 1.04
CA ILE A 158 -4.46 9.68 2.12
C ILE A 158 -4.97 9.28 3.50
N LYS A 159 -6.27 9.45 3.76
CA LYS A 159 -6.87 9.13 5.06
C LYS A 159 -6.56 7.69 5.48
N GLU A 160 -6.70 6.73 4.57
CA GLU A 160 -6.48 5.31 4.86
C GLU A 160 -5.00 5.02 5.13
N MET A 161 -4.10 5.68 4.40
CA MET A 161 -2.66 5.57 4.61
C MET A 161 -2.26 6.08 6.01
N ILE A 162 -2.78 7.24 6.43
CA ILE A 162 -2.47 7.83 7.74
C ILE A 162 -3.02 6.98 8.89
N VAL A 163 -4.28 6.56 8.80
CA VAL A 163 -4.86 5.65 9.80
C VAL A 163 -4.04 4.37 9.89
N SER A 164 -3.61 3.83 8.74
CA SER A 164 -2.77 2.64 8.74
C SER A 164 -1.41 2.87 9.41
N LEU A 165 -0.78 4.03 9.27
CA LEU A 165 0.49 4.31 9.96
C LEU A 165 0.35 4.26 11.47
N LYS A 166 -0.80 4.70 12.00
CA LYS A 166 -1.12 4.58 13.43
C LYS A 166 -1.33 3.12 13.84
N ASP A 167 -2.16 2.37 13.11
CA ASP A 167 -2.40 0.95 13.39
C ASP A 167 -1.10 0.12 13.31
N GLN A 168 -0.22 0.48 12.38
CA GLN A 168 1.08 -0.16 12.23
C GLN A 168 2.02 0.11 13.40
N TYR A 169 1.96 1.30 13.99
CA TYR A 169 2.77 1.64 15.14
C TYR A 169 2.35 0.83 16.39
N GLU A 170 1.06 0.63 16.61
CA GLU A 170 0.58 -0.25 17.70
C GLU A 170 1.07 -1.70 17.51
N ILE A 171 0.99 -2.24 16.29
CA ILE A 171 1.56 -3.57 15.97
C ILE A 171 3.07 -3.60 16.20
N LEU A 172 3.77 -2.50 15.94
CA LEU A 172 5.21 -2.40 16.13
C LEU A 172 5.58 -2.44 17.63
N LEU A 173 4.74 -1.86 18.51
CA LEU A 173 4.88 -2.01 19.96
C LEU A 173 4.67 -3.46 20.41
N ASP A 174 3.61 -4.12 19.96
CA ASP A 174 3.37 -5.54 20.29
C ASP A 174 4.56 -6.42 19.86
N LYS A 175 5.15 -6.11 18.70
CA LYS A 175 6.32 -6.84 18.20
C LYS A 175 7.61 -6.49 18.93
N ALA A 176 7.72 -5.29 19.47
CA ALA A 176 8.86 -4.90 20.29
C ALA A 176 8.86 -5.74 21.58
N GLU A 177 7.72 -5.86 22.25
CA GLU A 177 7.57 -6.69 23.46
C GLU A 177 7.85 -8.17 23.20
N GLU A 178 7.45 -8.69 22.02
CA GLU A 178 7.66 -10.09 21.66
C GLU A 178 9.11 -10.41 21.22
N LYS A 179 9.83 -9.44 20.63
CA LYS A 179 11.07 -9.71 19.88
C LYS A 179 12.33 -9.05 20.42
N LEU A 180 12.23 -7.99 21.21
CA LEU A 180 13.39 -7.35 21.82
C LEU A 180 13.68 -7.99 23.18
N GLU A 181 14.95 -8.27 23.45
CA GLU A 181 15.38 -8.77 24.76
C GLU A 181 15.24 -7.69 25.84
N LYS A 182 15.48 -6.42 25.47
CA LYS A 182 15.42 -5.27 26.37
C LYS A 182 14.64 -4.09 25.75
N PRO A 183 13.30 -4.18 25.63
CA PRO A 183 12.49 -3.14 25.01
C PRO A 183 12.66 -1.75 25.68
N PHE A 184 12.88 -1.72 26.99
CA PHE A 184 13.05 -0.49 27.77
C PHE A 184 14.25 0.37 27.35
N GLU A 185 15.29 -0.21 26.75
CA GLU A 185 16.44 0.55 26.23
C GLU A 185 16.04 1.49 25.07
N TYR A 186 14.91 1.23 24.42
CA TYR A 186 14.43 1.97 23.26
C TYR A 186 13.18 2.79 23.57
N LYS A 187 12.86 2.98 24.85
CA LYS A 187 11.63 3.66 25.28
C LYS A 187 11.50 5.08 24.73
N SER A 188 12.61 5.82 24.63
CA SER A 188 12.61 7.18 24.05
C SER A 188 12.15 7.17 22.60
N PHE A 189 12.74 6.33 21.74
CA PHE A 189 12.34 6.17 20.35
C PHE A 189 10.86 5.80 20.23
N PHE A 190 10.37 4.85 21.03
CA PHE A 190 8.94 4.52 21.01
C PHE A 190 8.08 5.71 21.39
N GLN A 191 8.45 6.47 22.43
CA GLN A 191 7.70 7.65 22.84
C GLN A 191 7.70 8.74 21.75
N GLU A 192 8.85 9.06 21.18
CA GLU A 192 8.98 10.09 20.15
C GLU A 192 8.21 9.71 18.89
N ILE A 193 8.35 8.47 18.40
CA ILE A 193 7.55 7.95 17.28
C ILE A 193 6.06 8.04 17.59
N LYS A 194 5.63 7.73 18.83
CA LYS A 194 4.22 7.84 19.23
C LYS A 194 3.71 9.27 19.15
N GLU A 195 4.51 10.23 19.60
CA GLU A 195 4.19 11.65 19.55
C GLU A 195 4.02 12.09 18.09
N TYR A 196 4.98 11.81 17.22
CA TYR A 196 4.91 12.10 15.79
C TYR A 196 3.73 11.42 15.07
N VAL A 197 3.45 10.15 15.37
CA VAL A 197 2.31 9.43 14.77
C VAL A 197 0.98 10.06 15.18
N ASN A 198 0.84 10.47 16.43
CA ASN A 198 -0.39 11.10 16.92
C ASN A 198 -0.57 12.52 16.37
N GLU A 199 0.51 13.29 16.27
CA GLU A 199 0.50 14.61 15.64
C GLU A 199 0.13 14.50 14.15
N LEU A 200 0.87 13.67 13.38
CA LEU A 200 0.57 13.38 11.99
C LEU A 200 -0.91 12.99 11.81
N SER A 201 -1.41 12.06 12.63
CA SER A 201 -2.79 11.60 12.54
C SER A 201 -3.79 12.71 12.84
N SER A 202 -3.56 13.53 13.85
CA SER A 202 -4.52 14.54 14.29
C SER A 202 -4.57 15.71 13.32
N GLU A 203 -3.41 16.29 13.02
CA GLU A 203 -3.28 17.45 12.15
C GLU A 203 -3.70 17.12 10.71
N SER A 204 -3.29 15.97 10.20
CA SER A 204 -3.68 15.59 8.84
C SER A 204 -5.18 15.34 8.70
N LEU A 205 -5.84 14.80 9.72
CA LEU A 205 -7.29 14.61 9.66
C LEU A 205 -8.04 15.95 9.68
N LEU A 206 -7.55 16.95 10.42
CA LEU A 206 -8.09 18.31 10.39
C LEU A 206 -7.89 18.95 9.02
N ILE A 207 -6.70 18.82 8.43
CA ILE A 207 -6.41 19.29 7.07
C ILE A 207 -7.33 18.62 6.06
N LEU A 208 -7.49 17.29 6.11
CA LEU A 208 -8.35 16.57 5.17
C LEU A 208 -9.83 16.99 5.32
N GLN A 209 -10.30 17.36 6.51
CA GLN A 209 -11.67 17.84 6.70
C GLN A 209 -11.93 19.21 6.05
N SER A 210 -10.90 20.07 5.92
CA SER A 210 -11.03 21.36 5.25
C SER A 210 -10.95 21.26 3.72
N LEU A 211 -10.39 20.17 3.19
CA LEU A 211 -10.27 19.93 1.76
C LEU A 211 -11.55 19.34 1.14
N PRO A 212 -11.80 19.56 -0.16
CA PRO A 212 -12.85 18.85 -0.85
C PRO A 212 -12.51 17.35 -0.97
N PRO A 213 -13.48 16.43 -0.73
CA PRO A 213 -13.24 14.99 -0.77
C PRO A 213 -12.81 14.50 -2.16
N TYR A 214 -13.18 15.20 -3.21
CA TYR A 214 -12.72 14.93 -4.57
C TYR A 214 -12.29 16.23 -5.23
N LEU A 215 -11.11 16.25 -5.82
CA LEU A 215 -10.62 17.38 -6.58
C LEU A 215 -11.27 17.38 -7.97
N ASN A 216 -11.93 18.48 -8.31
CA ASN A 216 -12.44 18.72 -9.65
C ASN A 216 -11.65 19.85 -10.31
N TYR A 217 -10.55 19.49 -10.96
CA TYR A 217 -9.60 20.44 -11.54
C TYR A 217 -10.20 21.41 -12.57
N SER A 218 -11.34 21.07 -13.20
CA SER A 218 -12.00 21.99 -14.14
C SER A 218 -12.79 23.12 -13.44
N LYS A 219 -13.07 22.97 -12.15
CA LYS A 219 -13.81 23.96 -11.35
C LYS A 219 -12.93 24.75 -10.37
N LEU A 220 -11.72 24.29 -10.12
CA LEU A 220 -10.79 24.93 -9.18
C LEU A 220 -10.10 26.12 -9.86
N LYS A 221 -10.00 27.24 -9.13
CA LYS A 221 -9.21 28.40 -9.54
C LYS A 221 -7.73 28.16 -9.19
N GLY A 222 -6.85 28.99 -9.76
CA GLY A 222 -5.42 28.94 -9.45
C GLY A 222 -5.11 29.10 -7.96
N GLU A 223 -5.80 30.01 -7.27
CA GLU A 223 -5.70 30.22 -5.82
C GLU A 223 -6.08 28.95 -5.04
N ASP A 224 -7.22 28.33 -5.37
CA ASP A 224 -7.66 27.08 -4.73
C ASP A 224 -6.60 25.97 -4.88
N LEU A 225 -5.98 25.85 -6.06
CA LEU A 225 -4.94 24.85 -6.31
C LEU A 225 -3.69 25.10 -5.47
N ILE A 226 -3.27 26.37 -5.31
CA ILE A 226 -2.13 26.76 -4.47
C ILE A 226 -2.41 26.39 -3.02
N ASP A 227 -3.60 26.73 -2.51
CA ASP A 227 -4.00 26.45 -1.13
C ASP A 227 -4.06 24.94 -0.88
N ILE A 228 -4.72 24.19 -1.75
CA ILE A 228 -4.79 22.71 -1.66
C ILE A 228 -3.38 22.10 -1.69
N ASN A 229 -2.49 22.57 -2.56
CA ASN A 229 -1.11 22.10 -2.65
C ASN A 229 -0.33 22.40 -1.36
N ALA A 230 -0.53 23.57 -0.76
CA ALA A 230 0.08 23.93 0.52
C ALA A 230 -0.41 23.01 1.66
N GLN A 231 -1.72 22.73 1.73
CA GLN A 231 -2.31 21.83 2.72
C GLN A 231 -1.74 20.40 2.61
N TYR A 232 -1.63 19.84 1.40
CA TYR A 232 -1.00 18.53 1.22
C TYR A 232 0.50 18.55 1.55
N ARG A 233 1.20 19.66 1.29
CA ARG A 233 2.60 19.80 1.67
C ARG A 233 2.78 19.78 3.19
N SER A 234 1.88 20.39 3.95
CA SER A 234 1.90 20.33 5.42
C SER A 234 1.79 18.90 5.92
N ILE A 235 0.88 18.08 5.37
CA ILE A 235 0.80 16.65 5.70
C ILE A 235 2.11 15.93 5.40
N ASN A 236 2.74 16.25 4.25
CA ASN A 236 4.01 15.66 3.85
C ASN A 236 5.17 16.01 4.81
N HIS A 237 5.16 17.20 5.42
CA HIS A 237 6.18 17.57 6.41
C HIS A 237 6.10 16.68 7.66
N TYR A 238 4.91 16.46 8.22
CA TYR A 238 4.73 15.52 9.34
C TYR A 238 5.17 14.10 9.00
N LEU A 239 4.94 13.65 7.76
CA LEU A 239 5.43 12.35 7.31
C LEU A 239 6.95 12.27 7.27
N ILE A 240 7.63 13.35 6.85
CA ILE A 240 9.10 13.42 6.79
C ILE A 240 9.70 13.38 8.19
N GLU A 241 9.17 14.17 9.12
CA GLU A 241 9.63 14.19 10.53
C GLU A 241 9.53 12.79 11.16
N LEU A 242 8.35 12.15 11.05
CA LEU A 242 8.17 10.78 11.52
C LEU A 242 9.12 9.79 10.84
N ARG A 243 9.34 9.94 9.52
CA ARG A 243 10.23 9.06 8.76
C ARG A 243 11.68 9.17 9.22
N ASP A 244 12.14 10.36 9.56
CA ASP A 244 13.52 10.59 9.98
C ASP A 244 13.78 9.99 11.35
N GLU A 245 12.85 10.14 12.29
CA GLU A 245 12.90 9.48 13.60
C GLU A 245 12.95 7.95 13.46
N VAL A 246 12.05 7.39 12.64
CA VAL A 246 12.02 5.94 12.36
C VAL A 246 13.30 5.48 11.66
N ALA A 247 13.93 6.33 10.84
CA ALA A 247 15.18 5.99 10.17
C ALA A 247 16.36 5.95 11.14
N GLU A 248 16.42 6.88 12.10
CA GLU A 248 17.40 6.83 13.19
C GLU A 248 17.23 5.56 14.02
N PHE A 249 15.99 5.24 14.41
CA PHE A 249 15.71 4.03 15.17
C PHE A 249 16.10 2.74 14.43
N ASP A 250 15.77 2.64 13.14
CA ASP A 250 16.16 1.51 12.29
C ASP A 250 17.69 1.34 12.24
N ASN A 251 18.44 2.45 12.13
CA ASN A 251 19.90 2.41 12.11
C ASN A 251 20.49 1.94 13.45
N LEU A 252 19.95 2.42 14.57
CA LEU A 252 20.36 1.99 15.90
C LEU A 252 20.12 0.49 16.11
N LEU A 253 18.95 -0.01 15.73
CA LEU A 253 18.62 -1.44 15.83
C LEU A 253 19.54 -2.31 14.97
N ARG A 254 19.90 -1.83 13.76
CA ARG A 254 20.89 -2.51 12.90
C ARG A 254 22.27 -2.56 13.56
N PHE A 255 22.71 -1.43 14.12
CA PHE A 255 24.00 -1.32 14.81
C PHE A 255 24.06 -2.26 16.02
N LYS A 256 22.99 -2.31 16.82
CA LYS A 256 22.85 -3.24 17.96
C LYS A 256 22.50 -4.68 17.57
N LYS A 257 22.35 -4.98 16.28
CA LYS A 257 22.05 -6.32 15.73
C LYS A 257 20.74 -6.94 16.26
N GLU A 258 19.71 -6.12 16.43
CA GLU A 258 18.36 -6.52 16.84
C GLU A 258 17.57 -7.16 15.66
N ILE A 259 18.15 -8.20 15.06
CA ILE A 259 17.71 -8.77 13.75
C ILE A 259 16.26 -9.26 13.80
N GLY A 260 15.81 -9.76 14.96
CA GLY A 260 14.44 -10.26 15.16
C GLY A 260 13.36 -9.18 15.05
N PHE A 261 13.70 -7.94 15.41
CA PHE A 261 12.76 -6.81 15.47
C PHE A 261 12.96 -5.79 14.34
N VAL A 262 14.20 -5.51 13.96
CA VAL A 262 14.54 -4.44 12.99
C VAL A 262 13.75 -4.51 11.68
N ARG A 263 13.42 -5.72 11.22
CA ARG A 263 12.61 -5.93 10.00
C ARG A 263 11.23 -5.27 10.05
N TYR A 264 10.64 -5.10 11.24
CA TYR A 264 9.33 -4.46 11.41
C TYR A 264 9.48 -2.94 11.27
N VAL A 265 10.49 -2.36 11.91
CA VAL A 265 10.85 -0.93 11.78
C VAL A 265 11.23 -0.61 10.33
N THR A 266 12.01 -1.47 9.67
CA THR A 266 12.36 -1.30 8.24
C THR A 266 11.13 -1.26 7.34
N LYS A 267 10.12 -2.13 7.57
CA LYS A 267 8.87 -2.12 6.79
C LYS A 267 8.06 -0.86 7.04
N TYR A 268 7.99 -0.41 8.30
CA TYR A 268 7.30 0.82 8.67
C TYR A 268 7.95 2.05 8.01
N LYS A 269 9.29 2.14 8.08
CA LYS A 269 10.10 3.13 7.36
C LYS A 269 9.85 3.13 5.86
N LYS A 270 9.72 1.94 5.27
CA LYS A 270 9.46 1.77 3.84
C LYS A 270 8.07 2.31 3.46
N ASP A 271 7.04 2.02 4.23
CA ASP A 271 5.70 2.56 4.00
C ASP A 271 5.68 4.09 4.12
N LEU A 272 6.34 4.68 5.14
CA LEU A 272 6.50 6.13 5.26
C LEU A 272 7.19 6.74 4.02
N THR A 273 8.30 6.15 3.59
CA THR A 273 9.05 6.60 2.41
C THR A 273 8.20 6.55 1.12
N ASN A 274 7.40 5.49 0.97
CA ASN A 274 6.52 5.33 -0.18
C ASN A 274 5.39 6.37 -0.17
N ILE A 275 4.80 6.67 0.99
CA ILE A 275 3.76 7.69 1.13
C ILE A 275 4.34 9.08 0.82
N ILE A 276 5.50 9.43 1.38
CA ILE A 276 6.19 10.70 1.04
C ILE A 276 6.43 10.81 -0.47
N SER A 277 6.86 9.72 -1.10
CA SER A 277 7.06 9.69 -2.56
C SER A 277 5.75 9.86 -3.32
N TYR A 278 4.65 9.28 -2.83
CA TYR A 278 3.32 9.46 -3.41
C TYR A 278 2.88 10.93 -3.35
N PHE A 279 3.08 11.60 -2.21
CA PHE A 279 2.84 13.04 -2.07
C PHE A 279 3.66 13.83 -3.08
N ASN A 280 4.98 13.61 -3.10
CA ASN A 280 5.89 14.38 -3.96
C ASN A 280 5.60 14.22 -5.46
N ILE A 281 5.29 12.99 -5.90
CA ILE A 281 5.15 12.68 -7.34
C ILE A 281 3.70 12.88 -7.82
N LYS A 282 2.73 12.24 -7.16
CA LYS A 282 1.36 12.11 -7.68
C LYS A 282 0.40 13.17 -7.13
N ILE A 283 0.73 13.81 -6.00
CA ILE A 283 -0.13 14.83 -5.38
C ILE A 283 0.46 16.22 -5.60
N ASN A 284 1.50 16.57 -4.86
CA ASN A 284 2.15 17.88 -4.94
C ASN A 284 2.79 18.12 -6.31
N GLY A 285 3.41 17.10 -6.91
CA GLY A 285 3.98 17.20 -8.26
C GLY A 285 2.91 17.52 -9.30
N TYR A 286 1.82 16.76 -9.33
CA TYR A 286 0.71 16.99 -10.24
C TYR A 286 -0.01 18.33 -10.00
N LEU A 287 -0.24 18.70 -8.73
CA LEU A 287 -0.81 20.01 -8.41
C LEU A 287 0.08 21.16 -8.88
N SER A 288 1.40 21.03 -8.71
CA SER A 288 2.36 22.04 -9.15
C SER A 288 2.35 22.19 -10.68
N GLU A 289 2.31 21.07 -11.43
CA GLU A 289 2.14 21.10 -12.88
C GLU A 289 0.87 21.86 -13.29
N LYS A 290 -0.26 21.60 -12.62
CA LYS A 290 -1.52 22.30 -12.88
C LYS A 290 -1.45 23.79 -12.55
N ILE A 291 -0.83 24.15 -11.44
CA ILE A 291 -0.63 25.56 -11.06
C ILE A 291 0.20 26.28 -12.13
N TYR A 292 1.31 25.69 -12.59
CA TYR A 292 2.16 26.29 -13.62
C TYR A 292 1.47 26.41 -14.98
N SER A 293 0.53 25.51 -15.29
CA SER A 293 -0.27 25.60 -16.51
C SER A 293 -1.35 26.69 -16.47
N TYR A 294 -1.63 27.26 -15.28
CA TYR A 294 -2.65 28.28 -15.12
C TYR A 294 -2.13 29.64 -15.60
N LYS A 295 -2.58 30.07 -16.78
CA LYS A 295 -2.23 31.39 -17.30
C LYS A 295 -3.09 32.45 -16.60
N PRO A 296 -2.51 33.46 -15.93
CA PRO A 296 -3.29 34.59 -15.45
C PRO A 296 -3.92 35.29 -16.65
N LYS A 297 -5.24 35.54 -16.60
CA LYS A 297 -5.88 36.44 -17.56
C LYS A 297 -5.43 37.86 -17.19
N HIS A 298 -4.54 38.43 -17.99
CA HIS A 298 -4.20 39.84 -17.95
C HIS A 298 -5.32 40.68 -18.57
#